data_AF-A0A3D4XF93-F1
#
_entry.id   AF-A0A3D4XF93-F1
#
_cell.length_a   1.000
_cell.length_b   1.000
_cell.length_c   1.000
_cell.angle_alpha   90.00
_cell.angle_beta   90.00
_cell.angle_gamma   90.00
#
_symmetry.space_group_name_H-M   'P 1'
#
loop_
_entity.id
_entity.type
_entity.pdbx_description
1 polymer ?
#
loop_
_entity_poly.entity_id
_entity_poly.type
_entity_poly.pdbx_seq_one_letter_code
_entity_poly.pdbx_strand_id
1 'polypeptide(L)'
;MNNFSKATWGICLLITLLFMPCHAIRAAQMNVQTHTPADIRNYIQQSGASIDNPVVFQTSPSVKAPYAAGTLSGDTLQSALGILNQVRYIAGLDADVALNAEYTLLTQAAALVNAANRQLSHYPNRPSGMDDELYGLGHDGASSSNLGMGYRTLGSAIVHGWMDDSDYNNINRVGHRRWLLNPPLKATGFGYVGGYCAVYVFNATGNASYTNVAWPAQNMPLDYFGNSYAWSLSTGSAENINDITVTMVRQRDQKQWTFSKNSSDGDFYVDNNGYGQAGCIIFRPDSVQYQDGDSFAVTITGTRAGTISYTVNFFGLMNMSQMEARQPRIQSVRQLREHDLAITWQKEDSVDGYTVYLSTNADSGYQEVKTVRGGQTTSCAIYDLDNTKTYYVKIRAFVEKYGKTYYTMESAPAQIQMKTAAQNTNPVTKPEVTPQKPKATSIVKLTAKKKGFTVKWKKQTKQTSGYEVAYSTNKKFPKKGTTIKKISKNKTVSKTISGLKAKKKYYVRIRTYRITKTNGKTKKLYSGWSKIKSVTTKK
;
A
#
# COMPACT_ATOMS: atom_id res chain seq x y z
N MET A 1 30.45 78.90 -11.73
CA MET A 1 29.50 79.98 -12.12
C MET A 1 28.60 79.44 -13.21
N ASN A 2 27.30 79.72 -13.05
CA ASN A 2 26.13 78.93 -13.44
C ASN A 2 25.99 78.52 -14.92
N ASN A 3 25.60 77.26 -15.11
CA ASN A 3 24.81 76.78 -16.25
C ASN A 3 23.63 75.98 -15.67
N PHE A 4 22.39 76.37 -15.95
CA PHE A 4 21.25 75.43 -15.97
C PHE A 4 20.13 75.93 -16.89
N SER A 5 19.63 75.00 -17.69
CA SER A 5 18.68 75.17 -18.78
C SER A 5 17.22 75.08 -18.33
N LYS A 6 16.39 75.85 -19.04
CA LYS A 6 14.96 75.73 -19.36
C LYS A 6 14.16 74.59 -18.71
N ALA A 7 13.07 74.96 -18.04
CA ALA A 7 11.93 74.11 -17.73
C ALA A 7 10.63 74.75 -18.26
N THR A 8 9.78 73.94 -18.89
CA THR A 8 8.40 74.28 -19.27
C THR A 8 7.45 73.16 -18.84
N TRP A 9 6.47 73.56 -18.02
CA TRP A 9 5.05 73.15 -17.94
C TRP A 9 4.67 71.69 -17.63
N GLY A 10 4.01 71.52 -16.48
CA GLY A 10 3.21 70.36 -16.10
C GLY A 10 2.07 70.78 -15.14
N ILE A 11 0.84 70.47 -15.55
CA ILE A 11 -0.45 70.86 -14.95
C ILE A 11 -0.68 70.19 -13.59
N CYS A 12 -1.10 70.97 -12.57
CA CYS A 12 -1.53 70.45 -11.27
C CYS A 12 -3.02 70.03 -11.32
N LEU A 13 -3.29 68.74 -11.09
CA LEU A 13 -4.63 68.23 -10.82
C LEU A 13 -4.74 67.97 -9.31
N LEU A 14 -5.62 68.71 -8.62
CA LEU A 14 -5.99 68.43 -7.23
C LEU A 14 -6.81 67.14 -7.18
N ILE A 15 -6.32 66.14 -6.43
CA ILE A 15 -7.09 64.93 -6.07
C ILE A 15 -7.49 65.06 -4.59
N THR A 16 -8.80 65.19 -4.36
CA THR A 16 -9.45 65.07 -3.07
C THR A 16 -9.40 63.61 -2.59
N LEU A 17 -8.62 63.35 -1.53
CA LEU A 17 -8.62 62.09 -0.80
C LEU A 17 -9.93 61.92 -0.02
N LEU A 18 -10.87 61.15 -0.58
CA LEU A 18 -11.97 60.56 0.16
C LEU A 18 -11.42 59.38 0.97
N PHE A 19 -11.33 59.55 2.29
CA PHE A 19 -11.13 58.44 3.22
C PHE A 19 -12.37 57.54 3.20
N MET A 20 -12.36 56.52 2.35
CA MET A 20 -13.25 55.37 2.53
C MET A 20 -12.73 54.53 3.71
N PRO A 21 -13.59 54.05 4.62
CA PRO A 21 -13.18 53.09 5.62
C PRO A 21 -12.72 51.83 4.90
N CYS A 22 -11.41 51.54 4.99
CA CYS A 22 -10.84 50.25 4.64
C CYS A 22 -11.54 49.21 5.53
N HIS A 23 -12.57 48.58 4.99
CA HIS A 23 -13.14 47.40 5.60
C HIS A 23 -12.05 46.35 5.54
N ALA A 24 -11.45 46.04 6.68
CA ALA A 24 -10.52 44.93 6.78
C ALA A 24 -11.20 43.70 6.17
N ILE A 25 -10.67 43.26 5.02
CA ILE A 25 -11.14 42.05 4.34
C ILE A 25 -10.92 40.92 5.34
N ARG A 26 -12.00 40.44 5.94
CA ARG A 26 -11.94 39.35 6.91
C ARG A 26 -11.50 38.10 6.15
N ALA A 27 -10.27 37.65 6.36
CA ALA A 27 -9.78 36.39 5.81
C ALA A 27 -10.51 35.24 6.52
N ALA A 28 -11.27 34.46 5.77
CA ALA A 28 -11.84 33.23 6.29
C ALA A 28 -10.75 32.16 6.35
N GLN A 29 -10.61 31.53 7.53
CA GLN A 29 -9.60 30.53 7.79
C GLN A 29 -10.12 29.12 7.51
N MET A 30 -9.20 28.21 7.18
CA MET A 30 -9.46 26.77 7.15
C MET A 30 -9.83 26.32 8.55
N ASN A 31 -11.05 25.82 8.78
CA ASN A 31 -11.46 25.31 10.08
C ASN A 31 -11.34 23.78 10.08
N VAL A 32 -10.11 23.30 9.90
CA VAL A 32 -9.68 21.90 9.93
C VAL A 32 -8.29 21.82 10.55
N GLN A 33 -7.88 20.65 11.03
CA GLN A 33 -6.52 20.46 11.51
C GLN A 33 -5.54 20.45 10.35
N THR A 34 -4.35 21.03 10.54
CA THR A 34 -3.25 20.87 9.58
C THR A 34 -2.24 19.87 10.14
N HIS A 35 -2.01 18.79 9.40
CA HIS A 35 -0.99 17.79 9.74
C HIS A 35 0.25 17.96 8.86
N THR A 36 1.43 17.77 9.42
CA THR A 36 2.65 17.80 8.62
C THR A 36 2.76 16.56 7.73
N PRO A 37 3.56 16.59 6.65
CA PRO A 37 3.86 15.39 5.87
C PRO A 37 4.41 14.22 6.71
N ALA A 38 5.14 14.51 7.79
CA ALA A 38 5.63 13.49 8.71
C ALA A 38 4.51 12.84 9.52
N ASP A 39 3.57 13.64 10.04
CA ASP A 39 2.40 13.15 10.77
C ASP A 39 1.53 12.26 9.89
N ILE A 40 1.27 12.69 8.65
CA ILE A 40 0.49 11.91 7.68
C ILE A 40 1.16 10.58 7.37
N ARG A 41 2.48 10.58 7.09
CA ARG A 41 3.23 9.34 6.85
C ARG A 41 3.19 8.40 8.07
N ASN A 42 3.32 8.94 9.26
CA ASN A 42 3.26 8.17 10.51
C ASN A 42 1.87 7.56 10.72
N TYR A 43 0.81 8.35 10.52
CA TYR A 43 -0.58 7.87 10.65
C TYR A 43 -0.89 6.74 9.67
N ILE A 44 -0.56 6.94 8.38
CA ILE A 44 -0.75 5.93 7.33
C ILE A 44 0.03 4.66 7.69
N GLN A 45 1.30 4.79 8.11
CA GLN A 45 2.11 3.64 8.51
C GLN A 45 1.52 2.89 9.72
N GLN A 46 1.04 3.61 10.74
CA GLN A 46 0.48 3.02 11.96
C GLN A 46 -0.84 2.29 11.71
N SER A 47 -1.67 2.81 10.79
CA SER A 47 -2.95 2.17 10.45
C SER A 47 -2.78 0.78 9.79
N GLY A 48 -1.64 0.51 9.15
CA GLY A 48 -1.36 -0.75 8.46
C GLY A 48 -2.20 -1.04 7.21
N ALA A 49 -3.08 -0.12 6.81
CA ALA A 49 -3.94 -0.26 5.64
C ALA A 49 -3.23 0.22 4.37
N SER A 50 -3.40 -0.55 3.28
CA SER A 50 -2.89 -0.20 1.95
C SER A 50 -4.04 -0.18 0.95
N ILE A 51 -3.99 0.77 0.00
CA ILE A 51 -4.95 0.91 -1.10
C ILE A 51 -5.08 -0.41 -1.88
N ASP A 52 -4.00 -1.16 -2.00
CA ASP A 52 -3.91 -2.41 -2.76
C ASP A 52 -4.22 -3.68 -1.93
N ASN A 53 -4.63 -3.54 -0.66
CA ASN A 53 -4.96 -4.71 0.15
C ASN A 53 -6.11 -5.50 -0.49
N PRO A 54 -5.94 -6.83 -0.67
CA PRO A 54 -6.92 -7.63 -1.41
C PRO A 54 -8.22 -7.78 -0.63
N VAL A 55 -9.33 -7.88 -1.37
CA VAL A 55 -10.62 -8.27 -0.80
C VAL A 55 -10.59 -9.76 -0.46
N VAL A 56 -10.87 -10.08 0.80
CA VAL A 56 -10.96 -11.46 1.30
C VAL A 56 -12.30 -11.64 1.97
N PHE A 57 -13.01 -12.70 1.60
CA PHE A 57 -14.28 -13.08 2.18
C PHE A 57 -14.08 -14.07 3.33
N GLN A 58 -14.82 -13.87 4.41
CA GLN A 58 -15.03 -14.89 5.44
C GLN A 58 -16.04 -15.94 4.93
N THR A 59 -17.11 -15.47 4.28
CA THR A 59 -18.09 -16.32 3.58
C THR A 59 -18.27 -15.78 2.17
N SER A 60 -18.11 -16.62 1.16
CA SER A 60 -18.22 -16.18 -0.24
C SER A 60 -19.68 -15.80 -0.60
N PRO A 61 -19.88 -14.72 -1.37
CA PRO A 61 -21.20 -14.37 -1.91
C PRO A 61 -21.62 -15.32 -3.04
N SER A 62 -22.92 -15.37 -3.32
CA SER A 62 -23.51 -16.01 -4.50
C SER A 62 -24.44 -15.04 -5.23
N VAL A 63 -24.05 -14.63 -6.44
CA VAL A 63 -24.83 -13.75 -7.33
C VAL A 63 -25.86 -14.51 -8.18
N LYS A 64 -26.13 -15.77 -7.84
CA LYS A 64 -27.13 -16.65 -8.48
C LYS A 64 -27.90 -17.40 -7.41
N ALA A 65 -29.10 -17.86 -7.73
CA ALA A 65 -29.90 -18.68 -6.82
C ALA A 65 -29.18 -19.99 -6.40
N PRO A 66 -29.22 -20.38 -5.11
CA PRO A 66 -29.67 -19.57 -3.99
C PRO A 66 -28.70 -18.40 -3.73
N TYR A 67 -29.25 -17.19 -3.69
CA TYR A 67 -28.47 -15.97 -3.48
C TYR A 67 -27.90 -15.92 -2.07
N ALA A 68 -26.72 -15.34 -1.92
CA ALA A 68 -26.11 -15.12 -0.63
C ALA A 68 -25.22 -13.87 -0.67
N ALA A 69 -25.41 -12.94 0.28
CA ALA A 69 -24.56 -11.75 0.39
C ALA A 69 -23.10 -12.09 0.70
N GLY A 70 -22.86 -13.23 1.37
CA GLY A 70 -21.56 -13.53 1.94
C GLY A 70 -21.17 -12.54 3.03
N THR A 71 -19.93 -12.65 3.52
CA THR A 71 -19.38 -11.72 4.51
C THR A 71 -17.91 -11.45 4.19
N LEU A 72 -17.53 -10.18 4.25
CA LEU A 72 -16.12 -9.78 4.18
C LEU A 72 -15.38 -10.25 5.44
N SER A 73 -14.08 -10.52 5.29
CA SER A 73 -13.23 -10.81 6.43
C SER A 73 -13.02 -9.55 7.30
N GLY A 74 -12.75 -9.75 8.59
CA GLY A 74 -12.41 -8.65 9.50
C GLY A 74 -11.21 -7.84 9.00
N ASP A 75 -10.18 -8.49 8.47
CA ASP A 75 -8.99 -7.82 7.92
C ASP A 75 -9.35 -6.92 6.71
N THR A 76 -10.27 -7.37 5.84
CA THR A 76 -10.75 -6.56 4.71
C THR A 76 -11.53 -5.34 5.19
N LEU A 77 -12.46 -5.51 6.14
CA LEU A 77 -13.24 -4.41 6.69
C LEU A 77 -12.35 -3.39 7.42
N GLN A 78 -11.42 -3.85 8.24
CA GLN A 78 -10.48 -2.98 8.95
C GLN A 78 -9.51 -2.28 8.02
N SER A 79 -9.06 -2.95 6.94
CA SER A 79 -8.26 -2.29 5.93
C SER A 79 -9.04 -1.18 5.22
N ALA A 80 -10.30 -1.41 4.84
CA ALA A 80 -11.12 -0.38 4.19
C ALA A 80 -11.39 0.80 5.13
N LEU A 81 -11.71 0.53 6.40
CA LEU A 81 -11.86 1.55 7.43
C LEU A 81 -10.58 2.36 7.61
N GLY A 82 -9.43 1.69 7.64
CA GLY A 82 -8.12 2.32 7.73
C GLY A 82 -7.88 3.32 6.60
N ILE A 83 -8.21 2.97 5.34
CA ILE A 83 -8.08 3.88 4.19
C ILE A 83 -9.03 5.08 4.32
N LEU A 84 -10.29 4.86 4.73
CA LEU A 84 -11.23 5.97 4.94
C LEU A 84 -10.71 6.94 6.01
N ASN A 85 -10.22 6.43 7.14
CA ASN A 85 -9.68 7.27 8.20
C ASN A 85 -8.37 7.94 7.81
N GLN A 86 -7.52 7.31 6.97
CA GLN A 86 -6.36 7.99 6.37
C GLN A 86 -6.77 9.20 5.52
N VAL A 87 -7.79 9.04 4.67
CA VAL A 87 -8.34 10.14 3.85
C VAL A 87 -8.83 11.30 4.75
N ARG A 88 -9.60 10.98 5.79
CA ARG A 88 -10.12 11.98 6.73
C ARG A 88 -9.00 12.67 7.52
N TYR A 89 -8.00 11.91 7.96
CA TYR A 89 -6.81 12.45 8.61
C TYR A 89 -6.04 13.40 7.70
N ILE A 90 -5.82 13.03 6.43
CA ILE A 90 -5.16 13.92 5.45
C ILE A 90 -5.96 15.23 5.30
N ALA A 91 -7.28 15.15 5.25
CA ALA A 91 -8.17 16.31 5.14
C ALA A 91 -8.28 17.16 6.42
N GLY A 92 -7.64 16.77 7.52
CA GLY A 92 -7.67 17.50 8.79
C GLY A 92 -8.95 17.30 9.62
N LEU A 93 -9.70 16.25 9.32
CA LEU A 93 -10.93 15.87 10.04
C LEU A 93 -10.63 14.84 11.13
N ASP A 94 -11.59 14.65 12.02
CA ASP A 94 -11.59 13.50 12.94
C ASP A 94 -11.52 12.18 12.15
N ALA A 95 -10.46 11.43 12.41
CA ALA A 95 -10.14 10.15 11.76
C ALA A 95 -10.51 8.96 12.67
N ASP A 96 -11.70 9.02 13.25
CA ASP A 96 -12.23 8.08 14.25
C ASP A 96 -13.54 7.42 13.79
N VAL A 97 -13.79 7.36 12.48
CA VAL A 97 -14.93 6.63 11.95
C VAL A 97 -14.81 5.17 12.37
N ALA A 98 -15.92 4.59 12.82
CA ALA A 98 -16.01 3.21 13.26
C ALA A 98 -16.87 2.35 12.31
N LEU A 99 -16.58 1.05 12.28
CA LEU A 99 -17.44 0.09 11.61
C LEU A 99 -18.72 -0.12 12.43
N ASN A 100 -19.86 -0.06 11.76
CA ASN A 100 -21.15 -0.46 12.27
C ASN A 100 -21.59 -1.75 11.57
N ALA A 101 -22.07 -2.72 12.36
CA ALA A 101 -22.44 -4.05 11.86
C ALA A 101 -23.66 -4.01 10.93
N GLU A 102 -24.64 -3.16 11.22
CA GLU A 102 -25.84 -2.98 10.40
C GLU A 102 -25.49 -2.32 9.07
N TYR A 103 -24.69 -1.25 9.08
CA TYR A 103 -24.23 -0.60 7.86
C TYR A 103 -23.38 -1.53 6.99
N THR A 104 -22.60 -2.43 7.62
CA THR A 104 -21.83 -3.46 6.91
C THR A 104 -22.75 -4.49 6.27
N LEU A 105 -23.81 -4.91 6.95
CA LEU A 105 -24.82 -5.82 6.40
C LEU A 105 -25.50 -5.19 5.17
N LEU A 106 -25.97 -3.94 5.30
CA LEU A 106 -26.62 -3.19 4.24
C LEU A 106 -25.72 -3.03 3.01
N THR A 107 -24.50 -2.55 3.20
CA THR A 107 -23.54 -2.33 2.10
C THR A 107 -23.14 -3.63 1.41
N GLN A 108 -22.95 -4.74 2.15
CA GLN A 108 -22.65 -6.04 1.56
C GLN A 108 -23.82 -6.58 0.72
N ALA A 109 -25.06 -6.41 1.19
CA ALA A 109 -26.25 -6.74 0.41
C ALA A 109 -26.39 -5.82 -0.81
N ALA A 110 -26.10 -4.52 -0.69
CA ALA A 110 -26.15 -3.57 -1.79
C ALA A 110 -25.18 -3.96 -2.91
N ALA A 111 -23.95 -4.32 -2.55
CA ALA A 111 -22.97 -4.83 -3.50
C ALA A 111 -23.46 -6.13 -4.17
N LEU A 112 -24.10 -7.03 -3.43
CA LEU A 112 -24.70 -8.26 -3.98
C LEU A 112 -25.78 -7.96 -5.02
N VAL A 113 -26.77 -7.13 -4.68
CA VAL A 113 -27.93 -6.89 -5.56
C VAL A 113 -27.47 -6.20 -6.85
N ASN A 114 -26.59 -5.21 -6.75
CA ASN A 114 -25.99 -4.56 -7.92
C ASN A 114 -25.18 -5.56 -8.78
N ALA A 115 -24.39 -6.43 -8.15
CA ALA A 115 -23.63 -7.46 -8.86
C ALA A 115 -24.54 -8.51 -9.54
N ALA A 116 -25.63 -8.91 -8.89
CA ALA A 116 -26.61 -9.84 -9.45
C ALA A 116 -27.33 -9.24 -10.67
N ASN A 117 -27.64 -7.95 -10.63
CA ASN A 117 -28.25 -7.21 -11.74
C ASN A 117 -27.24 -6.81 -12.83
N ARG A 118 -25.93 -6.91 -12.56
CA ARG A 118 -24.84 -6.43 -13.42
C ARG A 118 -24.96 -4.95 -13.76
N GLN A 119 -25.49 -4.16 -12.84
CA GLN A 119 -25.74 -2.73 -13.01
C GLN A 119 -25.46 -2.00 -11.71
N LEU A 120 -24.97 -0.76 -11.81
CA LEU A 120 -24.87 0.15 -10.68
C LEU A 120 -26.16 0.98 -10.58
N SER A 121 -26.87 0.88 -9.47
CA SER A 121 -28.09 1.62 -9.19
C SER A 121 -28.26 1.82 -7.68
N HIS A 122 -28.63 3.04 -7.28
CA HIS A 122 -29.09 3.34 -5.92
C HIS A 122 -30.48 2.78 -5.62
N TYR A 123 -31.25 2.41 -6.65
CA TYR A 123 -32.58 1.81 -6.56
C TYR A 123 -32.61 0.54 -7.41
N PRO A 124 -31.88 -0.52 -7.02
CA PRO A 124 -31.79 -1.71 -7.83
C PRO A 124 -33.12 -2.48 -7.84
N ASN A 125 -33.46 -3.07 -8.99
CA ASN A 125 -34.59 -3.98 -9.09
C ASN A 125 -34.29 -5.30 -8.36
N ARG A 126 -35.33 -5.98 -7.86
CA ARG A 126 -35.16 -7.29 -7.23
C ARG A 126 -34.79 -8.36 -8.26
N PRO A 127 -33.63 -9.06 -8.11
CA PRO A 127 -33.30 -10.18 -8.98
C PRO A 127 -34.31 -11.33 -8.82
N SER A 128 -34.67 -11.98 -9.93
CA SER A 128 -35.60 -13.12 -9.89
C SER A 128 -35.07 -14.25 -8.99
N GLY A 129 -35.90 -14.69 -8.04
CA GLY A 129 -35.55 -15.75 -7.08
C GLY A 129 -34.68 -15.28 -5.89
N MET A 130 -34.46 -13.98 -5.74
CA MET A 130 -33.87 -13.42 -4.52
C MET A 130 -34.95 -13.22 -3.45
N ASP A 131 -34.64 -13.68 -2.24
CA ASP A 131 -35.48 -13.51 -1.05
C ASP A 131 -35.74 -12.02 -0.76
N ASP A 132 -36.95 -11.71 -0.28
CA ASP A 132 -37.41 -10.33 -0.09
C ASP A 132 -36.64 -9.61 1.02
N GLU A 133 -36.21 -10.31 2.08
CA GLU A 133 -35.41 -9.73 3.16
C GLU A 133 -34.01 -9.35 2.67
N LEU A 134 -33.35 -10.28 1.95
CA LEU A 134 -32.05 -10.02 1.35
C LEU A 134 -32.10 -8.88 0.31
N TYR A 135 -33.17 -8.84 -0.48
CA TYR A 135 -33.40 -7.73 -1.40
C TYR A 135 -33.60 -6.40 -0.67
N GLY A 136 -34.43 -6.37 0.37
CA GLY A 136 -34.69 -5.17 1.17
C GLY A 136 -33.40 -4.57 1.73
N LEU A 137 -32.55 -5.40 2.35
CA LEU A 137 -31.23 -4.97 2.82
C LEU A 137 -30.36 -4.38 1.69
N GLY A 138 -30.39 -5.00 0.52
CA GLY A 138 -29.60 -4.53 -0.62
C GLY A 138 -30.12 -3.25 -1.25
N HIS A 139 -31.44 -3.08 -1.30
CA HIS A 139 -32.09 -1.85 -1.75
C HIS A 139 -31.77 -0.68 -0.79
N ASP A 140 -31.94 -0.90 0.51
CA ASP A 140 -31.72 0.13 1.54
C ASP A 140 -30.23 0.49 1.65
N GLY A 141 -29.36 -0.51 1.56
CA GLY A 141 -27.92 -0.28 1.48
C GLY A 141 -27.51 0.49 0.23
N ALA A 142 -28.13 0.22 -0.93
CA ALA A 142 -27.80 0.91 -2.17
C ALA A 142 -28.20 2.38 -2.14
N SER A 143 -29.35 2.71 -1.56
CA SER A 143 -29.87 4.08 -1.49
C SER A 143 -29.17 4.97 -0.45
N SER A 144 -28.39 4.37 0.47
CA SER A 144 -27.71 5.06 1.58
C SER A 144 -26.18 5.04 1.52
N SER A 145 -25.62 4.55 0.41
CA SER A 145 -24.18 4.36 0.23
C SER A 145 -23.64 5.07 -0.99
N ASN A 146 -22.36 5.44 -0.97
CA ASN A 146 -21.63 5.62 -2.21
C ASN A 146 -21.46 4.25 -2.87
N LEU A 147 -21.76 4.15 -4.17
CA LEU A 147 -21.67 2.92 -4.94
C LEU A 147 -20.49 2.99 -5.92
N GLY A 148 -19.87 1.86 -6.22
CA GLY A 148 -18.77 1.77 -7.18
C GLY A 148 -18.75 0.44 -7.91
N MET A 149 -18.15 0.43 -9.11
CA MET A 149 -18.02 -0.75 -9.95
C MET A 149 -16.66 -0.76 -10.65
N GLY A 150 -16.02 -1.93 -10.75
CA GLY A 150 -14.79 -2.13 -11.52
C GLY A 150 -13.49 -2.06 -10.70
N TYR A 151 -13.59 -1.88 -9.39
CA TYR A 151 -12.42 -1.78 -8.51
C TYR A 151 -11.96 -3.16 -8.01
N ARG A 152 -10.65 -3.38 -7.99
CA ARG A 152 -10.05 -4.63 -7.48
C ARG A 152 -10.02 -4.71 -5.96
N THR A 153 -9.96 -3.56 -5.28
CA THR A 153 -9.86 -3.44 -3.83
C THR A 153 -10.80 -2.34 -3.33
N LEU A 154 -11.20 -2.43 -2.06
CA LEU A 154 -11.97 -1.36 -1.42
C LEU A 154 -11.14 -0.09 -1.24
N GLY A 155 -9.83 -0.21 -0.97
CA GLY A 155 -8.93 0.93 -0.90
C GLY A 155 -8.87 1.71 -2.22
N SER A 156 -8.79 1.02 -3.36
CA SER A 156 -8.83 1.63 -4.68
C SER A 156 -10.18 2.28 -4.99
N ALA A 157 -11.30 1.68 -4.56
CA ALA A 157 -12.61 2.30 -4.70
C ALA A 157 -12.73 3.60 -3.89
N ILE A 158 -12.17 3.63 -2.67
CA ILE A 158 -12.14 4.83 -1.84
C ILE A 158 -11.28 5.92 -2.48
N VAL A 159 -10.01 5.64 -2.77
CA VAL A 159 -9.06 6.69 -3.19
C VAL A 159 -9.20 7.08 -4.65
N HIS A 160 -9.33 6.09 -5.54
CA HIS A 160 -9.35 6.31 -7.00
C HIS A 160 -10.75 6.24 -7.61
N GLY A 161 -11.78 6.04 -6.79
CA GLY A 161 -13.17 6.16 -7.19
C GLY A 161 -13.83 7.33 -6.51
N TRP A 162 -14.29 7.12 -5.28
CA TRP A 162 -15.09 8.09 -4.54
C TRP A 162 -14.34 9.36 -4.16
N MET A 163 -13.03 9.31 -3.90
CA MET A 163 -12.23 10.51 -3.64
C MET A 163 -11.73 11.19 -4.91
N ASP A 164 -11.58 10.47 -6.02
CA ASP A 164 -11.32 11.09 -7.33
C ASP A 164 -12.58 11.82 -7.81
N ASP A 165 -13.69 11.12 -8.03
CA ASP A 165 -15.02 11.68 -8.35
C ASP A 165 -15.04 12.75 -9.47
N SER A 166 -14.00 12.77 -10.31
CA SER A 166 -13.75 13.82 -11.31
C SER A 166 -14.10 13.39 -12.73
N ASP A 167 -14.81 12.27 -12.87
CA ASP A 167 -15.37 11.87 -14.16
C ASP A 167 -16.48 12.84 -14.59
N TYR A 168 -16.77 12.82 -15.88
CA TYR A 168 -17.72 13.73 -16.53
C TYR A 168 -19.08 13.80 -15.81
N ASN A 169 -19.55 12.67 -15.28
CA ASN A 169 -20.87 12.64 -14.66
C ASN A 169 -20.84 13.17 -13.24
N ASN A 170 -19.70 13.25 -12.55
CA ASN A 170 -19.63 13.58 -11.12
C ASN A 170 -18.88 14.88 -10.79
N ILE A 171 -17.99 15.35 -11.68
CA ILE A 171 -17.11 16.48 -11.40
C ILE A 171 -17.83 17.76 -10.96
N ASN A 172 -19.06 17.98 -11.43
CA ASN A 172 -19.81 19.20 -11.10
C ASN A 172 -20.30 19.27 -9.64
N ARG A 173 -20.17 18.19 -8.87
CA ARG A 173 -20.66 18.11 -7.48
C ARG A 173 -19.72 17.38 -6.52
N VAL A 174 -18.88 16.47 -7.03
CA VAL A 174 -17.98 15.58 -6.28
C VAL A 174 -18.66 14.97 -5.04
N GLY A 175 -19.89 14.49 -5.23
CA GLY A 175 -20.79 14.09 -4.15
C GLY A 175 -20.26 12.91 -3.33
N HIS A 176 -19.64 11.92 -3.96
CA HIS A 176 -19.07 10.78 -3.24
C HIS A 176 -17.94 11.22 -2.32
N ARG A 177 -17.06 12.10 -2.82
CA ARG A 177 -15.93 12.65 -2.06
C ARG A 177 -16.44 13.43 -0.85
N ARG A 178 -17.40 14.32 -1.06
CA ARG A 178 -17.96 15.16 0.00
C ARG A 178 -18.66 14.34 1.07
N TRP A 179 -19.29 13.22 0.70
CA TRP A 179 -19.83 12.27 1.67
C TRP A 179 -18.78 11.60 2.55
N LEU A 180 -17.65 11.17 2.00
CA LEU A 180 -16.55 10.59 2.79
C LEU A 180 -15.84 11.63 3.67
N LEU A 181 -15.77 12.87 3.20
CA LEU A 181 -15.24 14.02 3.92
C LEU A 181 -16.30 14.75 4.77
N ASN A 182 -17.50 14.20 4.90
CA ASN A 182 -18.56 14.84 5.70
C ASN A 182 -18.12 14.89 7.16
N PRO A 183 -17.95 16.08 7.79
CA PRO A 183 -17.39 16.17 9.13
C PRO A 183 -18.10 15.31 10.19
N PRO A 184 -19.45 15.25 10.23
CA PRO A 184 -20.17 14.46 11.22
C PRO A 184 -20.18 12.93 10.99
N LEU A 185 -19.53 12.42 9.94
CA LEU A 185 -19.46 10.97 9.72
C LEU A 185 -18.67 10.30 10.84
N LYS A 186 -19.31 9.41 11.62
CA LYS A 186 -18.69 8.65 12.73
C LYS A 186 -18.85 7.15 12.62
N ALA A 187 -19.82 6.67 11.84
CA ALA A 187 -20.04 5.25 11.60
C ALA A 187 -20.22 4.95 10.13
N THR A 188 -19.70 3.80 9.68
CA THR A 188 -19.81 3.34 8.29
C THR A 188 -19.86 1.82 8.21
N GLY A 189 -20.03 1.29 7.00
CA GLY A 189 -19.92 -0.12 6.65
C GLY A 189 -19.41 -0.23 5.22
N PHE A 190 -18.85 -1.40 4.86
CA PHE A 190 -18.34 -1.65 3.52
C PHE A 190 -18.88 -2.95 2.96
N GLY A 191 -19.19 -2.93 1.66
CA GLY A 191 -19.62 -4.09 0.90
C GLY A 191 -18.80 -4.29 -0.37
N TYR A 192 -18.58 -5.54 -0.74
CA TYR A 192 -17.93 -5.89 -2.00
C TYR A 192 -18.44 -7.23 -2.55
N VAL A 193 -18.82 -7.27 -3.83
CA VAL A 193 -19.15 -8.50 -4.57
C VAL A 193 -18.70 -8.34 -6.03
N GLY A 194 -17.72 -9.13 -6.47
CA GLY A 194 -17.37 -9.22 -7.90
C GLY A 194 -16.98 -7.90 -8.58
N GLY A 195 -16.40 -6.94 -7.85
CA GLY A 195 -16.05 -5.62 -8.38
C GLY A 195 -17.09 -4.54 -8.15
N TYR A 196 -18.28 -4.88 -7.65
CA TYR A 196 -19.26 -3.94 -7.13
C TYR A 196 -18.97 -3.66 -5.67
N CYS A 197 -18.95 -2.40 -5.27
CA CYS A 197 -18.64 -1.98 -3.91
C CYS A 197 -19.59 -0.90 -3.41
N ALA A 198 -19.75 -0.85 -2.10
CA ALA A 198 -20.57 0.13 -1.41
C ALA A 198 -19.88 0.59 -0.12
N VAL A 199 -20.01 1.86 0.23
CA VAL A 199 -19.65 2.40 1.54
C VAL A 199 -20.79 3.25 2.08
N TYR A 200 -21.23 2.95 3.29
CA TYR A 200 -22.35 3.66 3.93
C TYR A 200 -21.93 5.08 4.33
N VAL A 201 -22.73 6.08 3.97
CA VAL A 201 -22.35 7.50 4.16
C VAL A 201 -23.43 8.38 4.78
N PHE A 202 -24.65 7.86 5.00
CA PHE A 202 -25.76 8.64 5.57
C PHE A 202 -25.79 8.65 7.10
N ASN A 203 -24.63 8.51 7.75
CA ASN A 203 -24.47 8.71 9.18
C ASN A 203 -23.87 10.10 9.44
N ALA A 204 -24.58 10.95 10.19
CA ALA A 204 -24.13 12.30 10.55
C ALA A 204 -24.34 12.55 12.04
N THR A 205 -23.47 12.00 12.89
CA THR A 205 -23.61 12.01 14.36
C THR A 205 -22.43 12.65 15.10
N GLY A 206 -21.37 13.00 14.39
CA GLY A 206 -20.14 13.58 14.93
C GLY A 206 -20.09 15.11 14.90
N ASN A 207 -18.86 15.63 14.95
CA ASN A 207 -18.61 17.06 14.95
C ASN A 207 -18.93 17.70 13.60
N ALA A 208 -19.87 18.65 13.59
CA ALA A 208 -20.26 19.42 12.41
C ALA A 208 -19.51 20.76 12.26
N SER A 209 -18.61 21.10 13.19
CA SER A 209 -17.98 22.42 13.23
C SER A 209 -16.96 22.66 12.13
N TYR A 210 -16.33 21.60 11.61
CA TYR A 210 -15.30 21.73 10.57
C TYR A 210 -15.89 22.37 9.32
N THR A 211 -15.21 23.39 8.78
CA THR A 211 -15.61 24.10 7.56
C THR A 211 -14.38 24.41 6.72
N ASN A 212 -14.60 24.77 5.45
CA ASN A 212 -13.53 24.96 4.48
C ASN A 212 -12.69 23.68 4.34
N VAL A 213 -13.35 22.53 4.21
CA VAL A 213 -12.69 21.23 4.05
C VAL A 213 -12.20 21.11 2.60
N ALA A 214 -10.88 21.23 2.40
CA ALA A 214 -10.26 21.16 1.08
C ALA A 214 -9.82 19.73 0.71
N TRP A 215 -9.97 19.40 -0.56
CA TRP A 215 -9.32 18.27 -1.22
C TRP A 215 -8.81 18.71 -2.58
N PRO A 216 -7.49 18.71 -2.86
CA PRO A 216 -6.42 18.23 -2.00
C PRO A 216 -6.29 19.05 -0.71
N ALA A 217 -5.85 18.38 0.37
CA ALA A 217 -5.60 19.03 1.65
C ALA A 217 -4.33 19.87 1.62
N GLN A 218 -4.12 20.74 2.63
CA GLN A 218 -2.95 21.64 2.70
C GLN A 218 -1.60 20.92 2.63
N ASN A 219 -1.53 19.66 3.08
CA ASN A 219 -0.41 18.77 2.80
C ASN A 219 -0.99 17.49 2.18
N MET A 220 -0.72 17.27 0.90
CA MET A 220 -1.38 16.22 0.11
C MET A 220 -0.38 15.17 -0.39
N PRO A 221 -0.55 13.88 -0.02
CA PRO A 221 0.27 12.84 -0.61
C PRO A 221 -0.16 12.56 -2.06
N LEU A 222 0.81 12.48 -2.98
CA LEU A 222 0.57 12.17 -4.40
C LEU A 222 -0.02 10.77 -4.61
N ASP A 223 0.16 9.85 -3.66
CA ASP A 223 -0.46 8.53 -3.67
C ASP A 223 -2.00 8.59 -3.51
N TYR A 224 -2.55 9.74 -3.09
CA TYR A 224 -3.99 9.98 -2.91
C TYR A 224 -4.58 11.03 -3.86
N PHE A 225 -3.76 11.66 -4.72
CA PHE A 225 -4.22 12.71 -5.63
C PHE A 225 -3.49 12.65 -6.98
N GLY A 226 -4.25 12.43 -8.06
CA GLY A 226 -3.74 12.36 -9.43
C GLY A 226 -3.85 13.68 -10.19
N ASN A 227 -3.14 13.78 -11.31
CA ASN A 227 -3.14 14.97 -12.18
C ASN A 227 -4.51 15.30 -12.79
N SER A 228 -5.41 14.31 -12.88
CA SER A 228 -6.78 14.47 -13.42
C SER A 228 -7.82 14.81 -12.35
N TYR A 229 -7.43 14.86 -11.07
CA TYR A 229 -8.38 14.98 -9.96
C TYR A 229 -8.79 16.45 -9.81
N ALA A 230 -10.08 16.70 -9.70
CA ALA A 230 -10.64 18.00 -9.42
C ALA A 230 -10.37 18.40 -7.96
N TRP A 231 -10.04 19.67 -7.76
CA TRP A 231 -9.95 20.31 -6.47
C TRP A 231 -11.35 20.65 -6.00
N SER A 232 -11.57 20.61 -4.69
CA SER A 232 -12.83 20.96 -4.07
C SER A 232 -12.61 21.59 -2.70
N LEU A 233 -13.41 22.60 -2.37
CA LEU A 233 -13.48 23.21 -1.05
C LEU A 233 -14.93 23.19 -0.57
N SER A 234 -15.24 22.40 0.45
CA SER A 234 -16.57 22.43 1.10
C SER A 234 -16.60 23.56 2.13
N THR A 235 -17.35 24.62 1.86
CA THR A 235 -17.31 25.86 2.68
C THR A 235 -18.19 25.77 3.92
N GLY A 236 -19.23 24.92 3.91
CA GLY A 236 -20.20 24.82 5.00
C GLY A 236 -21.41 25.74 4.84
N SER A 237 -21.45 26.57 3.80
CA SER A 237 -22.55 27.47 3.50
C SER A 237 -22.76 27.59 2.00
N ALA A 238 -24.02 27.77 1.57
CA ALA A 238 -24.31 27.96 0.15
C ALA A 238 -23.57 29.18 -0.43
N GLU A 239 -22.85 28.97 -1.53
CA GLU A 239 -22.07 29.98 -2.25
C GLU A 239 -22.75 30.37 -3.57
N ASN A 240 -22.56 31.61 -4.01
CA ASN A 240 -23.08 32.09 -5.29
C ASN A 240 -21.98 32.04 -6.35
N ILE A 241 -22.12 31.15 -7.34
CA ILE A 241 -21.13 30.95 -8.40
C ILE A 241 -20.75 32.23 -9.17
N ASN A 242 -21.65 33.22 -9.24
CA ASN A 242 -21.36 34.48 -9.96
C ASN A 242 -20.36 35.37 -9.21
N ASP A 243 -20.20 35.17 -7.91
CA ASP A 243 -19.34 35.98 -7.05
C ASP A 243 -17.96 35.34 -6.87
N ILE A 244 -17.85 34.02 -7.13
CA ILE A 244 -16.63 33.25 -6.87
C ILE A 244 -15.59 33.43 -7.98
N THR A 245 -14.38 33.79 -7.56
CA THR A 245 -13.16 33.68 -8.36
C THR A 245 -12.13 32.88 -7.58
N VAL A 246 -11.56 31.85 -8.21
CA VAL A 246 -10.45 31.06 -7.69
C VAL A 246 -9.19 31.40 -8.47
N THR A 247 -8.11 31.73 -7.78
CA THR A 247 -6.77 31.87 -8.35
C THR A 247 -5.86 30.82 -7.74
N MET A 248 -5.22 30.00 -8.57
CA MET A 248 -4.25 29.00 -8.17
C MET A 248 -2.89 29.28 -8.81
N VAL A 249 -1.84 29.36 -8.01
CA VAL A 249 -0.46 29.64 -8.47
C VAL A 249 0.48 28.53 -8.04
N ARG A 250 1.12 27.86 -8.99
CA ARG A 250 2.19 26.89 -8.72
C ARG A 250 3.49 27.63 -8.45
N GLN A 251 4.10 27.38 -7.29
CA GLN A 251 5.21 28.19 -6.80
C GLN A 251 6.53 28.00 -7.57
N ARG A 252 6.81 26.79 -8.07
CA ARG A 252 8.09 26.48 -8.71
C ARG A 252 8.37 27.27 -10.00
N ASP A 253 7.31 27.61 -10.73
CA ASP A 253 7.39 28.26 -12.05
C ASP A 253 6.42 29.44 -12.17
N GLN A 254 5.73 29.80 -11.08
CA GLN A 254 4.75 30.88 -11.01
C GLN A 254 3.61 30.76 -12.04
N LYS A 255 3.35 29.53 -12.54
CA LYS A 255 2.22 29.30 -13.44
C LYS A 255 0.92 29.53 -12.68
N GLN A 256 0.04 30.35 -13.25
CA GLN A 256 -1.26 30.71 -12.67
C GLN A 256 -2.41 30.11 -13.49
N TRP A 257 -3.47 29.73 -12.78
CA TRP A 257 -4.79 29.39 -13.32
C TRP A 257 -5.85 30.21 -12.58
N THR A 258 -6.86 30.67 -13.31
CA THR A 258 -7.99 31.43 -12.77
C THR A 258 -9.30 30.77 -13.17
N PHE A 259 -10.23 30.66 -12.23
CA PHE A 259 -11.54 30.02 -12.43
C PHE A 259 -12.65 30.95 -11.97
N SER A 260 -13.60 31.19 -12.84
CA SER A 260 -14.83 31.94 -12.57
C SER A 260 -15.92 31.44 -13.52
N LYS A 261 -17.18 31.80 -13.26
CA LYS A 261 -18.29 31.42 -14.15
C LYS A 261 -18.10 31.91 -15.59
N ASN A 262 -17.50 33.09 -15.76
CA ASN A 262 -17.42 33.77 -17.06
C ASN A 262 -16.16 33.40 -17.86
N SER A 263 -15.09 33.00 -17.16
CA SER A 263 -13.80 32.61 -17.77
C SER A 263 -13.05 31.68 -16.81
N SER A 264 -12.57 30.54 -17.32
CA SER A 264 -11.99 29.49 -16.48
C SER A 264 -10.88 28.74 -17.23
N ASP A 265 -9.72 28.59 -16.59
CA ASP A 265 -8.58 27.80 -17.07
C ASP A 265 -8.76 26.29 -16.76
N GLY A 266 -9.91 25.74 -17.15
CA GLY A 266 -10.33 24.36 -16.94
C GLY A 266 -11.75 24.26 -16.36
N ASP A 267 -12.08 23.14 -15.73
CA ASP A 267 -13.39 22.93 -15.12
C ASP A 267 -13.62 23.85 -13.92
N PHE A 268 -14.84 24.38 -13.77
CA PHE A 268 -15.25 25.18 -12.62
C PHE A 268 -16.74 25.03 -12.31
N TYR A 269 -17.05 24.73 -11.05
CA TYR A 269 -18.41 24.54 -10.56
C TYR A 269 -18.57 25.04 -9.12
N VAL A 270 -19.82 25.38 -8.77
CA VAL A 270 -20.26 25.53 -7.38
C VAL A 270 -21.51 24.70 -7.20
N ASP A 271 -21.48 23.75 -6.28
CA ASP A 271 -22.62 22.91 -5.93
C ASP A 271 -23.08 23.18 -4.49
N ASN A 272 -24.36 23.49 -4.34
CA ASN A 272 -24.98 23.80 -3.06
C ASN A 272 -25.88 22.66 -2.52
N ASN A 273 -25.92 21.52 -3.22
CA ASN A 273 -26.71 20.38 -2.76
C ASN A 273 -26.10 19.77 -1.50
N GLY A 274 -26.92 19.10 -0.71
CA GLY A 274 -26.50 18.47 0.53
C GLY A 274 -25.76 17.16 0.28
N TYR A 275 -24.47 17.23 -0.05
CA TYR A 275 -23.54 16.07 -0.08
C TYR A 275 -22.59 16.06 1.13
N GLY A 276 -23.08 16.47 2.29
CA GLY A 276 -22.36 16.48 3.56
C GLY A 276 -22.57 17.84 4.19
N GLN A 277 -21.90 18.81 3.59
CA GLN A 277 -22.11 20.22 3.84
C GLN A 277 -22.65 20.90 2.58
N ALA A 278 -23.49 21.92 2.76
CA ALA A 278 -23.87 22.82 1.68
C ALA A 278 -22.66 23.69 1.26
N GLY A 279 -22.61 24.05 -0.02
CA GLY A 279 -21.53 24.85 -0.59
C GLY A 279 -20.25 24.06 -0.83
N CYS A 280 -19.96 23.83 -2.11
CA CYS A 280 -18.69 23.28 -2.54
C CYS A 280 -18.22 23.99 -3.80
N ILE A 281 -17.02 24.59 -3.72
CA ILE A 281 -16.35 25.21 -4.86
C ILE A 281 -15.42 24.17 -5.46
N ILE A 282 -15.57 23.87 -6.75
CA ILE A 282 -14.90 22.77 -7.44
C ILE A 282 -14.19 23.32 -8.67
N PHE A 283 -12.93 22.95 -8.87
CA PHE A 283 -12.16 23.38 -10.03
C PHE A 283 -11.12 22.34 -10.46
N ARG A 284 -10.81 22.28 -11.76
CA ARG A 284 -9.72 21.43 -12.27
C ARG A 284 -8.89 22.20 -13.30
N PRO A 285 -7.62 22.53 -13.01
CA PRO A 285 -6.75 23.25 -13.92
C PRO A 285 -6.40 22.45 -15.18
N ASP A 286 -6.42 23.10 -16.33
CA ASP A 286 -5.95 22.51 -17.59
C ASP A 286 -4.44 22.26 -17.57
N SER A 287 -4.04 21.10 -18.08
CA SER A 287 -2.63 20.72 -18.29
C SER A 287 -1.74 20.88 -17.04
N VAL A 288 -2.30 20.64 -15.86
CA VAL A 288 -1.54 20.61 -14.59
C VAL A 288 -0.77 19.31 -14.46
N GLN A 289 0.34 19.35 -13.73
CA GLN A 289 1.06 18.18 -13.26
C GLN A 289 1.55 18.46 -11.84
N TYR A 290 1.45 17.45 -10.97
CA TYR A 290 1.90 17.49 -9.58
C TYR A 290 3.15 16.63 -9.39
N GLN A 291 4.11 17.13 -8.63
CA GLN A 291 5.37 16.46 -8.32
C GLN A 291 5.67 16.56 -6.82
N ASP A 292 6.53 15.66 -6.33
CA ASP A 292 6.95 15.65 -4.93
C ASP A 292 7.68 16.96 -4.63
N GLY A 293 7.23 17.68 -3.59
CA GLY A 293 7.74 18.99 -3.20
C GLY A 293 7.07 20.17 -3.90
N ASP A 294 6.13 19.97 -4.82
CA ASP A 294 5.37 21.08 -5.40
C ASP A 294 4.50 21.79 -4.35
N SER A 295 4.37 23.10 -4.50
CA SER A 295 3.50 23.93 -3.67
C SER A 295 2.61 24.82 -4.54
N PHE A 296 1.34 24.94 -4.16
CA PHE A 296 0.32 25.71 -4.86
C PHE A 296 -0.37 26.66 -3.89
N ALA A 297 -0.29 27.96 -4.14
CA ALA A 297 -1.09 28.95 -3.42
C ALA A 297 -2.47 29.05 -4.08
N VAL A 298 -3.53 28.91 -3.28
CA VAL A 298 -4.93 29.06 -3.71
C VAL A 298 -5.53 30.25 -2.99
N THR A 299 -6.21 31.12 -3.73
CA THR A 299 -7.01 32.22 -3.18
C THR A 299 -8.38 32.20 -3.81
N ILE A 300 -9.42 32.24 -2.98
CA ILE A 300 -10.81 32.22 -3.39
C ILE A 300 -11.47 33.48 -2.84
N THR A 301 -11.94 34.34 -3.73
CA THR A 301 -12.62 35.59 -3.39
C THR A 301 -14.12 35.46 -3.64
N GLY A 302 -14.91 36.33 -2.98
CA GLY A 302 -16.36 36.40 -3.18
C GLY A 302 -17.17 35.32 -2.45
N THR A 303 -16.52 34.49 -1.61
CA THR A 303 -17.25 33.56 -0.73
C THR A 303 -18.03 34.33 0.34
N ARG A 304 -19.11 33.74 0.84
CA ARG A 304 -19.91 34.32 1.93
C ARG A 304 -19.09 34.60 3.19
N ALA A 305 -18.09 33.78 3.48
CA ALA A 305 -17.23 33.93 4.65
C ALA A 305 -16.13 35.00 4.47
N GLY A 306 -15.96 35.55 3.26
CA GLY A 306 -14.87 36.44 2.89
C GLY A 306 -13.84 35.76 1.98
N THR A 307 -12.65 36.33 1.86
CA THR A 307 -11.58 35.70 1.07
C THR A 307 -10.98 34.52 1.82
N ILE A 308 -10.86 33.38 1.16
CA ILE A 308 -10.20 32.17 1.69
C ILE A 308 -8.88 31.98 0.93
N SER A 309 -7.77 31.90 1.66
CA SER A 309 -6.46 31.63 1.07
C SER A 309 -5.76 30.50 1.82
N TYR A 310 -5.18 29.56 1.07
CA TYR A 310 -4.44 28.43 1.62
C TYR A 310 -3.39 27.92 0.63
N THR A 311 -2.42 27.17 1.14
CA THR A 311 -1.37 26.54 0.34
C THR A 311 -1.51 25.04 0.41
N VAL A 312 -1.39 24.37 -0.75
CA VAL A 312 -1.30 22.92 -0.86
C VAL A 312 0.12 22.53 -1.20
N ASN A 313 0.73 21.71 -0.35
CA ASN A 313 2.05 21.12 -0.57
C ASN A 313 1.91 19.65 -0.92
N PHE A 314 2.33 19.27 -2.12
CA PHE A 314 2.36 17.88 -2.56
C PHE A 314 3.61 17.19 -2.08
N PHE A 315 3.45 15.94 -1.63
CA PHE A 315 4.59 15.12 -1.22
C PHE A 315 4.40 13.64 -1.54
N GLY A 316 5.49 12.89 -1.65
CA GLY A 316 5.48 11.42 -1.72
C GLY A 316 5.34 10.78 -0.34
N LEU A 317 4.55 9.71 -0.23
CA LEU A 317 4.51 8.92 1.02
C LEU A 317 5.85 8.28 1.37
N MET A 318 6.69 8.04 0.36
CA MET A 318 8.11 7.81 0.53
C MET A 318 8.85 9.11 0.29
N ASN A 319 9.75 9.47 1.21
CA ASN A 319 10.67 10.59 0.99
C ASN A 319 11.72 10.17 -0.04
N MET A 320 11.40 10.33 -1.32
CA MET A 320 12.20 9.82 -2.43
C MET A 320 13.55 10.52 -2.51
N SER A 321 13.58 11.84 -2.33
CA SER A 321 14.84 12.61 -2.32
C SER A 321 15.83 12.07 -1.27
N GLN A 322 15.35 11.78 -0.06
CA GLN A 322 16.18 11.21 1.00
C GLN A 322 16.57 9.76 0.71
N MET A 323 15.68 8.97 0.11
CA MET A 323 15.98 7.57 -0.23
C MET A 323 17.00 7.46 -1.37
N GLU A 324 16.83 8.24 -2.42
CA GLU A 324 17.71 8.29 -3.58
C GLU A 324 19.08 8.88 -3.21
N ALA A 325 19.16 9.81 -2.25
CA ALA A 325 20.43 10.33 -1.76
C ALA A 325 21.26 9.32 -0.93
N ARG A 326 20.66 8.23 -0.43
CA ARG A 326 21.39 7.22 0.35
C ARG A 326 22.22 6.33 -0.54
N GLN A 327 23.38 5.90 -0.06
CA GLN A 327 24.28 5.00 -0.78
C GLN A 327 24.87 3.95 0.18
N PRO A 328 24.49 2.67 0.07
CA PRO A 328 25.01 1.64 0.96
C PRO A 328 26.51 1.45 0.77
N ARG A 329 27.21 1.07 1.86
CA ARG A 329 28.67 0.91 1.85
C ARG A 329 29.08 -0.55 1.91
N ILE A 330 29.76 -1.05 0.87
CA ILE A 330 30.40 -2.36 0.91
C ILE A 330 31.54 -2.33 1.93
N GLN A 331 31.55 -3.29 2.85
CA GLN A 331 32.57 -3.44 3.89
C GLN A 331 33.67 -4.40 3.46
N SER A 332 33.31 -5.53 2.82
CA SER A 332 34.31 -6.47 2.31
C SER A 332 33.81 -7.20 1.07
N VAL A 333 34.72 -7.42 0.13
CA VAL A 333 34.59 -8.41 -0.93
C VAL A 333 35.81 -9.33 -0.81
N ARG A 334 35.59 -10.62 -0.59
CA ARG A 334 36.68 -11.58 -0.45
C ARG A 334 36.36 -12.89 -1.17
N GLN A 335 37.38 -13.52 -1.70
CA GLN A 335 37.27 -14.85 -2.27
C GLN A 335 37.05 -15.87 -1.14
N LEU A 336 35.97 -16.63 -1.22
CA LEU A 336 35.66 -17.73 -0.29
C LEU A 336 36.39 -19.00 -0.71
N ARG A 337 36.31 -19.31 -2.00
CA ARG A 337 36.89 -20.48 -2.67
C ARG A 337 37.19 -20.10 -4.12
N GLU A 338 37.84 -21.00 -4.85
CA GLU A 338 38.30 -20.78 -6.22
C GLU A 338 37.28 -20.06 -7.11
N HIS A 339 35.99 -20.43 -7.06
CA HIS A 339 34.92 -19.84 -7.87
C HIS A 339 33.86 -19.06 -7.07
N ASP A 340 34.12 -18.74 -5.80
CA ASP A 340 33.11 -18.18 -4.89
C ASP A 340 33.58 -16.86 -4.25
N LEU A 341 32.69 -15.88 -4.21
CA LEU A 341 32.88 -14.59 -3.53
C LEU A 341 31.96 -14.46 -2.31
N ALA A 342 32.47 -13.88 -1.22
CA ALA A 342 31.68 -13.35 -0.12
C ALA A 342 31.70 -11.83 -0.16
N ILE A 343 30.53 -11.24 0.07
CA ILE A 343 30.34 -9.80 0.13
C ILE A 343 29.66 -9.47 1.47
N THR A 344 30.17 -8.46 2.17
CA THR A 344 29.54 -7.89 3.37
C THR A 344 29.42 -6.38 3.23
N TRP A 345 28.42 -5.78 3.87
CA TRP A 345 28.17 -4.34 3.81
C TRP A 345 27.69 -3.77 5.13
N GLN A 346 27.76 -2.45 5.25
CA GLN A 346 27.21 -1.72 6.38
C GLN A 346 25.68 -1.81 6.35
N LYS A 347 25.08 -2.00 7.52
CA LYS A 347 23.62 -2.04 7.66
C LYS A 347 23.02 -0.67 7.33
N GLU A 348 22.01 -0.67 6.47
CA GLU A 348 21.11 0.45 6.25
C GLU A 348 19.87 0.33 7.15
N ASP A 349 19.45 1.45 7.74
CA ASP A 349 18.24 1.49 8.56
C ASP A 349 16.97 1.61 7.72
N SER A 350 15.89 1.00 8.20
CA SER A 350 14.55 1.07 7.61
C SER A 350 14.47 0.61 6.14
N VAL A 351 15.24 -0.41 5.77
CA VAL A 351 15.20 -1.06 4.44
C VAL A 351 14.63 -2.48 4.50
N ASP A 352 14.03 -2.94 3.41
CA ASP A 352 13.48 -4.30 3.29
C ASP A 352 14.48 -5.30 2.72
N GLY A 353 15.55 -4.81 2.07
CA GLY A 353 16.61 -5.65 1.58
C GLY A 353 17.64 -4.91 0.73
N TYR A 354 18.45 -5.70 0.02
CA TYR A 354 19.50 -5.20 -0.86
C TYR A 354 19.51 -5.97 -2.18
N THR A 355 19.93 -5.30 -3.25
CA THR A 355 20.25 -5.90 -4.53
C THR A 355 21.74 -5.76 -4.79
N VAL A 356 22.38 -6.86 -5.22
CA VAL A 356 23.81 -6.97 -5.49
C VAL A 356 24.03 -7.14 -6.99
N TYR A 357 24.94 -6.35 -7.51
CA TYR A 357 25.32 -6.29 -8.91
C TYR A 357 26.78 -6.70 -9.09
N LEU A 358 27.08 -7.34 -10.21
CA LEU A 358 28.43 -7.75 -10.58
C LEU A 358 28.75 -7.34 -12.03
N SER A 359 29.98 -6.92 -12.27
CA SER A 359 30.53 -6.68 -13.60
C SER A 359 31.99 -7.15 -13.69
N THR A 360 32.49 -7.41 -14.89
CA THR A 360 33.93 -7.56 -15.18
C THR A 360 34.55 -6.27 -15.72
N ASN A 361 33.76 -5.20 -15.82
CA ASN A 361 34.19 -3.85 -16.18
C ASN A 361 33.86 -2.89 -15.03
N ALA A 362 34.79 -2.01 -14.68
CA ALA A 362 34.66 -1.11 -13.53
C ALA A 362 33.44 -0.19 -13.63
N ASP A 363 33.13 0.30 -14.82
CA ASP A 363 32.25 1.46 -15.02
C ASP A 363 30.93 1.09 -15.71
N SER A 364 30.83 -0.10 -16.30
CA SER A 364 29.67 -0.52 -17.09
C SER A 364 29.39 -2.02 -16.99
N GLY A 365 28.25 -2.47 -17.53
CA GLY A 365 27.95 -3.89 -17.67
C GLY A 365 27.48 -4.61 -16.40
N TYR A 366 27.17 -3.87 -15.33
CA TYR A 366 26.66 -4.43 -14.09
C TYR A 366 25.34 -5.19 -14.30
N GLN A 367 25.30 -6.44 -13.85
CA GLN A 367 24.11 -7.29 -13.88
C GLN A 367 23.67 -7.63 -12.46
N GLU A 368 22.37 -7.65 -12.21
CA GLU A 368 21.83 -8.13 -10.94
C GLU A 368 22.15 -9.61 -10.76
N VAL A 369 22.93 -9.95 -9.74
CA VAL A 369 23.29 -11.33 -9.41
C VAL A 369 22.58 -11.85 -8.18
N LYS A 370 22.07 -10.95 -7.31
CA LYS A 370 21.39 -11.37 -6.08
C LYS A 370 20.47 -10.30 -5.49
N THR A 371 19.23 -10.69 -5.17
CA THR A 371 18.38 -9.97 -4.21
C THR A 371 18.47 -10.63 -2.81
N VAL A 372 18.73 -9.83 -1.78
CA VAL A 372 18.84 -10.22 -0.38
C VAL A 372 17.69 -9.59 0.39
N ARG A 373 16.66 -10.39 0.72
CA ARG A 373 15.48 -9.95 1.47
C ARG A 373 15.71 -9.99 2.99
N GLY A 374 15.15 -9.01 3.68
CA GLY A 374 15.30 -8.75 5.11
C GLY A 374 16.46 -7.80 5.38
N GLY A 375 16.16 -6.53 5.65
CA GLY A 375 17.15 -5.45 5.80
C GLY A 375 18.18 -5.62 6.92
N GLN A 376 17.96 -6.56 7.84
CA GLN A 376 18.95 -6.95 8.85
C GLN A 376 20.06 -7.87 8.29
N THR A 377 19.93 -8.38 7.07
CA THR A 377 20.92 -9.26 6.44
C THR A 377 21.94 -8.42 5.69
N THR A 378 23.19 -8.43 6.14
CA THR A 378 24.28 -7.58 5.62
C THR A 378 25.41 -8.35 4.93
N SER A 379 25.11 -9.55 4.44
CA SER A 379 26.08 -10.38 3.74
C SER A 379 25.43 -11.32 2.74
N CYS A 380 26.19 -11.67 1.70
CA CYS A 380 25.83 -12.75 0.78
C CYS A 380 27.08 -13.40 0.18
N ALA A 381 26.86 -14.47 -0.58
CA ALA A 381 27.88 -15.08 -1.41
C ALA A 381 27.39 -15.27 -2.85
N ILE A 382 28.31 -15.10 -3.79
CA ILE A 382 28.16 -15.31 -5.22
C ILE A 382 29.04 -16.51 -5.60
N TYR A 383 28.54 -17.38 -6.46
CA TYR A 383 29.14 -18.69 -6.74
C TYR A 383 29.36 -18.86 -8.25
N ASP A 384 30.16 -19.86 -8.61
CA ASP A 384 30.39 -20.30 -10.00
C ASP A 384 30.98 -19.18 -10.89
N LEU A 385 31.88 -18.38 -10.34
CA LEU A 385 32.56 -17.28 -11.03
C LEU A 385 33.82 -17.75 -11.77
N ASP A 386 34.19 -17.06 -12.85
CA ASP A 386 35.46 -17.29 -13.54
C ASP A 386 36.62 -16.81 -12.64
N ASN A 387 37.45 -17.77 -12.21
CA ASN A 387 38.54 -17.54 -11.26
C ASN A 387 39.76 -16.83 -11.87
N THR A 388 39.71 -16.48 -13.17
CA THR A 388 40.74 -15.71 -13.87
C THR A 388 40.40 -14.22 -14.01
N LYS A 389 39.17 -13.83 -13.66
CA LYS A 389 38.66 -12.47 -13.89
C LYS A 389 38.80 -11.58 -12.65
N THR A 390 38.88 -10.30 -12.93
CA THR A 390 38.57 -9.24 -11.96
C THR A 390 37.08 -8.96 -12.00
N TYR A 391 36.47 -8.90 -10.82
CA TYR A 391 35.07 -8.55 -10.65
C TYR A 391 34.93 -7.25 -9.87
N TYR A 392 33.93 -6.48 -10.27
CA TYR A 392 33.47 -5.26 -9.60
C TYR A 392 32.06 -5.49 -9.07
N VAL A 393 31.85 -5.13 -7.81
CA VAL A 393 30.62 -5.38 -7.07
C VAL A 393 30.00 -4.05 -6.67
N LYS A 394 28.70 -3.90 -6.93
CA LYS A 394 27.90 -2.81 -6.38
C LYS A 394 26.71 -3.36 -5.61
N ILE A 395 26.20 -2.58 -4.67
CA ILE A 395 24.97 -2.89 -3.94
C ILE A 395 24.04 -1.68 -3.91
N ARG A 396 22.74 -1.89 -3.86
CA ARG A 396 21.77 -0.87 -3.48
C ARG A 396 20.76 -1.44 -2.50
N ALA A 397 20.23 -0.63 -1.60
CA ALA A 397 19.17 -1.06 -0.70
C ALA A 397 17.80 -0.80 -1.35
N PHE A 398 16.77 -1.49 -0.88
CA PHE A 398 15.40 -1.27 -1.33
C PHE A 398 14.39 -1.30 -0.19
N VAL A 399 13.27 -0.62 -0.39
CA VAL A 399 12.08 -0.63 0.46
C VAL A 399 10.88 -0.98 -0.40
N GLU A 400 10.05 -1.90 0.05
CA GLU A 400 8.77 -2.25 -0.54
C GLU A 400 7.66 -1.62 0.30
N LYS A 401 7.12 -0.49 -0.17
CA LYS A 401 5.99 0.21 0.48
C LYS A 401 4.96 0.61 -0.57
N TYR A 402 3.69 0.66 -0.18
CA TYR A 402 2.60 1.12 -1.06
C TYR A 402 2.56 0.40 -2.42
N GLY A 403 2.81 -0.92 -2.42
CA GLY A 403 2.81 -1.73 -3.65
C GLY A 403 3.98 -1.48 -4.61
N LYS A 404 4.91 -0.57 -4.28
CA LYS A 404 6.06 -0.18 -5.10
C LYS A 404 7.38 -0.56 -4.42
N THR A 405 8.43 -0.73 -5.22
CA THR A 405 9.80 -0.91 -4.73
C THR A 405 10.61 0.34 -5.02
N TYR A 406 11.17 0.90 -3.96
CA TYR A 406 12.01 2.09 -4.02
C TYR A 406 13.45 1.68 -3.76
N TYR A 407 14.40 2.35 -4.40
CA TYR A 407 15.83 2.01 -4.34
C TYR A 407 16.67 3.20 -3.89
N THR A 408 17.77 2.90 -3.21
CA THR A 408 18.85 3.87 -2.97
C THR A 408 19.74 4.01 -4.21
N MET A 409 20.67 4.98 -4.21
CA MET A 409 21.80 4.93 -5.14
C MET A 409 22.61 3.64 -4.97
N GLU A 410 23.26 3.20 -6.05
CA GLU A 410 24.22 2.11 -6.01
C GLU A 410 25.48 2.54 -5.25
N SER A 411 26.07 1.63 -4.47
CA SER A 411 27.35 1.83 -3.80
C SER A 411 28.47 2.19 -4.77
N ALA A 412 29.52 2.80 -4.25
CA ALA A 412 30.81 2.78 -4.93
C ALA A 412 31.21 1.33 -5.24
N PRO A 413 31.86 1.07 -6.39
CA PRO A 413 32.23 -0.28 -6.77
C PRO A 413 33.37 -0.81 -5.89
N ALA A 414 33.21 -2.02 -5.38
CA ALA A 414 34.27 -2.76 -4.70
C ALA A 414 34.85 -3.81 -5.67
N GLN A 415 36.18 -3.85 -5.79
CA GLN A 415 36.87 -4.74 -6.72
C GLN A 415 37.46 -5.97 -6.04
N ILE A 416 37.57 -7.07 -6.77
CA ILE A 416 38.36 -8.23 -6.39
C ILE A 416 38.90 -8.96 -7.62
N GLN A 417 40.19 -9.25 -7.63
CA GLN A 417 40.80 -10.17 -8.58
C GLN A 417 40.71 -11.59 -8.03
N MET A 418 40.05 -12.49 -8.77
CA MET A 418 40.00 -13.90 -8.40
C MET A 418 41.36 -14.55 -8.60
N LYS A 419 41.73 -15.45 -7.69
CA LYS A 419 42.97 -16.24 -7.78
C LYS A 419 42.68 -17.72 -7.94
N THR A 420 43.53 -18.40 -8.68
CA THR A 420 43.52 -19.87 -8.78
C THR A 420 44.05 -20.50 -7.49
N ALA A 421 43.73 -21.77 -7.26
CA ALA A 421 44.19 -22.49 -6.07
C ALA A 421 45.73 -22.49 -5.90
N ALA A 422 46.50 -22.36 -6.99
CA ALA A 422 47.96 -22.33 -6.99
C ALA A 422 48.58 -20.98 -6.55
N GLN A 423 47.81 -19.88 -6.54
CA GLN A 423 48.31 -18.52 -6.26
C GLN A 423 47.90 -17.97 -4.87
N ASN A 424 47.24 -18.77 -4.04
CA ASN A 424 46.87 -18.39 -2.67
C ASN A 424 47.92 -18.87 -1.66
N THR A 425 48.90 -18.03 -1.35
CA THR A 425 49.97 -18.31 -0.38
C THR A 425 49.57 -18.19 1.09
N ASN A 426 48.29 -17.91 1.38
CA ASN A 426 47.74 -17.95 2.74
C ASN A 426 46.59 -18.96 2.80
N PRO A 427 46.76 -20.12 3.45
CA PRO A 427 45.63 -21.00 3.74
C PRO A 427 44.75 -20.28 4.75
N VAL A 428 43.68 -19.63 4.29
CA VAL A 428 42.64 -19.13 5.19
C VAL A 428 42.06 -20.33 5.92
N THR A 429 42.38 -20.44 7.20
CA THR A 429 41.72 -21.33 8.15
C THR A 429 40.25 -20.93 8.21
N LYS A 430 39.46 -21.63 7.39
CA LYS A 430 38.01 -21.87 7.48
C LYS A 430 37.28 -21.14 8.62
N PRO A 431 36.66 -19.97 8.38
CA PRO A 431 35.38 -19.69 8.98
C PRO A 431 34.35 -20.49 8.18
N GLU A 432 33.93 -21.62 8.72
CA GLU A 432 32.88 -22.44 8.12
C GLU A 432 31.53 -21.73 8.23
N VAL A 433 31.23 -20.80 7.32
CA VAL A 433 29.83 -20.45 7.05
C VAL A 433 29.25 -21.57 6.21
N THR A 434 28.95 -22.69 6.88
CA THR A 434 28.09 -23.72 6.32
C THR A 434 26.75 -23.07 5.98
N PRO A 435 26.14 -23.35 4.81
CA PRO A 435 24.78 -22.95 4.53
C PRO A 435 23.91 -23.33 5.73
N GLN A 436 23.36 -22.35 6.44
CA GLN A 436 22.68 -22.59 7.72
C GLN A 436 21.58 -23.62 7.49
N LYS A 437 21.82 -24.85 7.96
CA LYS A 437 20.86 -25.96 7.84
C LYS A 437 19.56 -25.50 8.52
N PRO A 438 18.38 -25.83 7.96
CA PRO A 438 17.13 -25.47 8.60
C PRO A 438 17.10 -26.01 10.03
N LYS A 439 16.43 -25.32 10.96
CA LYS A 439 16.29 -25.79 12.34
C LYS A 439 15.61 -27.18 12.34
N ALA A 440 16.21 -28.15 13.03
CA ALA A 440 15.66 -29.50 13.14
C ALA A 440 14.30 -29.50 13.83
N THR A 441 13.45 -30.47 13.50
CA THR A 441 12.19 -30.71 14.20
C THR A 441 12.20 -32.05 14.94
N SER A 442 11.16 -32.32 15.72
CA SER A 442 10.97 -33.56 16.47
C SER A 442 9.54 -34.07 16.36
N ILE A 443 9.37 -35.39 16.36
CA ILE A 443 8.06 -36.03 16.42
C ILE A 443 7.48 -35.83 17.82
N VAL A 444 6.31 -35.19 17.89
CA VAL A 444 5.55 -35.02 19.11
C VAL A 444 4.79 -36.30 19.41
N LYS A 445 4.01 -36.82 18.44
CA LYS A 445 3.12 -37.98 18.65
C LYS A 445 3.08 -38.92 17.44
N LEU A 446 3.02 -40.22 17.70
CA LEU A 446 2.65 -41.26 16.73
C LEU A 446 1.35 -41.91 17.21
N THR A 447 0.37 -42.06 16.33
CA THR A 447 -0.92 -42.69 16.63
C THR A 447 -1.16 -43.84 15.65
N ALA A 448 -1.26 -45.06 16.17
CA ALA A 448 -1.54 -46.24 15.35
C ALA A 448 -2.93 -46.18 14.72
N LYS A 449 -3.03 -46.59 13.44
CA LYS A 449 -4.27 -46.69 12.66
C LYS A 449 -4.34 -48.07 12.00
N LYS A 450 -5.53 -48.47 11.53
CA LYS A 450 -5.70 -49.69 10.71
C LYS A 450 -4.79 -49.60 9.49
N LYS A 451 -3.89 -50.57 9.32
CA LYS A 451 -2.92 -50.58 8.20
C LYS A 451 -2.19 -49.23 8.01
N GLY A 452 -1.84 -48.55 9.10
CA GLY A 452 -1.27 -47.20 9.02
C GLY A 452 -0.92 -46.54 10.36
N PHE A 453 -0.49 -45.27 10.30
CA PHE A 453 -0.30 -44.42 11.47
C PHE A 453 -0.40 -42.93 11.13
N THR A 454 -0.69 -42.09 12.12
CA THR A 454 -0.59 -40.63 12.02
C THR A 454 0.62 -40.15 12.80
N VAL A 455 1.43 -39.27 12.21
CA VAL A 455 2.58 -38.63 12.83
C VAL A 455 2.32 -37.12 12.99
N LYS A 456 2.54 -36.58 14.19
CA LYS A 456 2.51 -35.13 14.51
C LYS A 456 3.88 -34.65 14.98
N TRP A 457 4.30 -33.45 14.60
CA TRP A 457 5.63 -32.90 14.91
C TRP A 457 5.60 -31.43 15.33
N LYS A 458 6.69 -30.94 15.91
CA LYS A 458 6.82 -29.52 16.30
C LYS A 458 6.92 -28.64 15.06
N LYS A 459 6.12 -27.56 15.00
CA LYS A 459 6.18 -26.57 13.90
C LYS A 459 7.55 -25.90 13.84
N GLN A 460 8.07 -25.67 12.64
CA GLN A 460 9.25 -24.84 12.39
C GLN A 460 8.88 -23.72 11.40
N THR A 461 9.06 -22.47 11.82
CA THR A 461 8.71 -21.27 11.04
C THR A 461 9.93 -20.57 10.44
N LYS A 462 11.10 -20.67 11.08
CA LYS A 462 12.34 -20.05 10.60
C LYS A 462 13.01 -20.92 9.54
N GLN A 463 13.33 -20.33 8.38
CA GLN A 463 14.17 -20.93 7.33
C GLN A 463 13.73 -22.34 6.88
N THR A 464 12.43 -22.67 6.94
CA THR A 464 11.90 -24.01 6.66
C THR A 464 10.86 -23.95 5.55
N SER A 465 11.08 -24.68 4.46
CA SER A 465 10.13 -24.81 3.36
C SER A 465 9.19 -25.99 3.55
N GLY A 466 9.64 -27.05 4.21
CA GLY A 466 8.83 -28.23 4.45
C GLY A 466 9.52 -29.30 5.29
N TYR A 467 8.95 -30.49 5.29
CA TYR A 467 9.40 -31.63 6.08
C TYR A 467 9.55 -32.90 5.24
N GLU A 468 10.37 -33.82 5.70
CA GLU A 468 10.40 -35.19 5.22
C GLU A 468 10.20 -36.17 6.37
N VAL A 469 9.23 -37.06 6.23
CA VAL A 469 8.97 -38.16 7.16
C VAL A 469 9.48 -39.45 6.51
N ALA A 470 10.48 -40.08 7.13
CA ALA A 470 10.97 -41.39 6.73
C ALA A 470 10.36 -42.47 7.63
N TYR A 471 9.95 -43.60 7.04
CA TYR A 471 9.51 -44.79 7.78
C TYR A 471 10.05 -46.08 7.15
N SER A 472 10.34 -47.07 7.99
CA SER A 472 10.83 -48.40 7.57
C SER A 472 10.48 -49.46 8.62
N THR A 473 10.45 -50.74 8.23
CA THR A 473 10.40 -51.87 9.17
C THR A 473 11.76 -52.17 9.80
N ASN A 474 12.84 -51.53 9.33
CA ASN A 474 14.19 -51.66 9.88
C ASN A 474 14.64 -50.33 10.51
N LYS A 475 15.07 -50.37 11.78
CA LYS A 475 15.51 -49.20 12.56
C LYS A 475 16.72 -48.49 11.94
N LYS A 476 17.51 -49.17 11.10
CA LYS A 476 18.68 -48.61 10.40
C LYS A 476 18.33 -47.78 9.16
N PHE A 477 17.07 -47.79 8.71
CA PHE A 477 16.60 -47.08 7.51
C PHE A 477 17.48 -47.33 6.26
N PRO A 478 17.64 -48.59 5.80
CA PRO A 478 18.39 -48.91 4.58
C PRO A 478 17.77 -48.23 3.34
N LYS A 479 18.58 -47.96 2.31
CA LYS A 479 18.09 -47.37 1.03
C LYS A 479 16.91 -48.17 0.46
N LYS A 480 17.05 -49.50 0.37
CA LYS A 480 15.98 -50.43 -0.02
C LYS A 480 15.09 -50.72 1.20
N GLY A 481 13.80 -50.41 1.10
CA GLY A 481 12.83 -50.64 2.19
C GLY A 481 12.62 -49.46 3.16
N THR A 482 13.16 -48.28 2.86
CA THR A 482 12.78 -47.02 3.51
C THR A 482 11.91 -46.20 2.58
N THR A 483 10.78 -45.72 3.09
CA THR A 483 9.94 -44.77 2.36
C THR A 483 10.08 -43.39 2.96
N ILE A 484 10.24 -42.37 2.11
CA ILE A 484 10.30 -40.96 2.50
C ILE A 484 9.08 -40.24 1.92
N LYS A 485 8.31 -39.56 2.76
CA LYS A 485 7.19 -38.71 2.35
C LYS A 485 7.54 -37.25 2.56
N LYS A 486 7.42 -36.46 1.49
CA LYS A 486 7.66 -35.02 1.47
C LYS A 486 6.38 -34.26 1.83
N ILE A 487 6.50 -33.27 2.70
CA ILE A 487 5.43 -32.33 3.07
C ILE A 487 5.90 -30.94 2.65
N SER A 488 5.25 -30.37 1.63
CA SER A 488 5.71 -29.13 0.98
C SER A 488 5.33 -27.83 1.69
N LYS A 489 4.44 -27.87 2.68
CA LYS A 489 3.99 -26.69 3.43
C LYS A 489 4.54 -26.73 4.86
N ASN A 490 5.30 -25.71 5.25
CA ASN A 490 5.86 -25.61 6.61
C ASN A 490 4.78 -25.43 7.71
N LYS A 491 3.58 -24.97 7.35
CA LYS A 491 2.39 -24.86 8.22
C LYS A 491 1.77 -26.23 8.56
N THR A 492 2.02 -27.27 7.77
CA THR A 492 1.50 -28.62 8.04
C THR A 492 2.36 -29.31 9.11
N VAL A 493 1.72 -29.73 10.20
CA VAL A 493 2.38 -30.32 11.39
C VAL A 493 1.94 -31.76 11.68
N SER A 494 1.20 -32.37 10.76
CA SER A 494 0.66 -33.72 10.88
C SER A 494 0.57 -34.42 9.53
N LYS A 495 0.73 -35.74 9.48
CA LYS A 495 0.48 -36.57 8.30
C LYS A 495 0.02 -37.98 8.68
N THR A 496 -0.99 -38.49 7.99
CA THR A 496 -1.41 -39.90 8.05
C THR A 496 -0.75 -40.69 6.93
N ILE A 497 -0.17 -41.84 7.29
CA ILE A 497 0.41 -42.84 6.39
C ILE A 497 -0.51 -44.08 6.45
N SER A 498 -1.02 -44.49 5.29
CA SER A 498 -1.93 -45.63 5.11
C SER A 498 -1.33 -46.68 4.17
N GLY A 499 -2.03 -47.81 3.98
CA GLY A 499 -1.61 -48.88 3.08
C GLY A 499 -0.45 -49.73 3.59
N LEU A 500 -0.21 -49.73 4.90
CA LEU A 500 0.85 -50.50 5.54
C LEU A 500 0.37 -51.89 5.96
N LYS A 501 1.30 -52.83 6.18
CA LYS A 501 0.96 -54.15 6.71
C LYS A 501 0.34 -53.99 8.11
N ALA A 502 -0.76 -54.70 8.36
CA ALA A 502 -1.42 -54.73 9.66
C ALA A 502 -0.52 -55.40 10.72
N LYS A 503 -0.69 -55.01 12.00
CA LYS A 503 0.09 -55.54 13.14
C LYS A 503 1.62 -55.51 12.97
N LYS A 504 2.14 -54.60 12.13
CA LYS A 504 3.56 -54.50 11.84
C LYS A 504 4.17 -53.27 12.50
N LYS A 505 5.34 -53.45 13.13
CA LYS A 505 6.14 -52.37 13.72
C LYS A 505 6.87 -51.58 12.63
N TYR A 506 6.75 -50.27 12.67
CA TYR A 506 7.46 -49.32 11.83
C TYR A 506 8.27 -48.34 12.69
N TYR A 507 9.48 -48.04 12.24
CA TYR A 507 10.34 -46.98 12.76
C TYR A 507 10.15 -45.73 11.93
N VAL A 508 10.04 -44.57 12.59
CA VAL A 508 9.72 -43.28 11.98
C VAL A 508 10.70 -42.22 12.47
N ARG A 509 11.21 -41.41 11.54
CA ARG A 509 12.03 -40.23 11.82
C ARG A 509 11.63 -39.07 10.89
N ILE A 510 11.85 -37.84 11.32
CA ILE A 510 11.48 -36.65 10.55
C ILE A 510 12.67 -35.69 10.43
N ARG A 511 12.77 -34.95 9.33
CA ARG A 511 13.68 -33.80 9.19
C ARG A 511 12.98 -32.62 8.53
N THR A 512 13.55 -31.43 8.71
CA THR A 512 13.15 -30.22 7.98
C THR A 512 14.00 -30.08 6.72
N TYR A 513 13.44 -29.42 5.70
CA TYR A 513 14.21 -28.96 4.56
C TYR A 513 13.88 -27.51 4.21
N ARG A 514 14.88 -26.84 3.63
CA ARG A 514 14.78 -25.51 3.04
C ARG A 514 15.07 -25.62 1.56
N ILE A 515 14.23 -24.99 0.76
CA ILE A 515 14.48 -24.80 -0.66
C ILE A 515 15.21 -23.46 -0.82
N THR A 516 16.34 -23.50 -1.51
CA THR A 516 17.09 -22.31 -1.93
C THR A 516 17.16 -22.33 -3.46
N LYS A 517 16.84 -21.20 -4.10
CA LYS A 517 17.00 -21.01 -5.54
C LYS A 517 18.25 -20.17 -5.80
N THR A 518 19.10 -20.65 -6.71
CA THR A 518 20.27 -19.95 -7.23
C THR A 518 20.36 -20.24 -8.72
N ASN A 519 20.45 -19.21 -9.58
CA ASN A 519 20.57 -19.34 -11.04
C ASN A 519 19.51 -20.27 -11.67
N GLY A 520 18.24 -20.12 -11.27
CA GLY A 520 17.14 -20.98 -11.74
C GLY A 520 17.16 -22.43 -11.22
N LYS A 521 18.28 -22.89 -10.64
CA LYS A 521 18.44 -24.23 -10.09
C LYS A 521 17.98 -24.30 -8.63
N THR A 522 17.24 -25.37 -8.32
CA THR A 522 16.64 -25.57 -6.99
C THR A 522 17.52 -26.50 -6.15
N LYS A 523 18.09 -26.01 -5.05
CA LYS A 523 18.86 -26.81 -4.08
C LYS A 523 18.06 -26.99 -2.79
N LYS A 524 18.10 -28.20 -2.22
CA LYS A 524 17.47 -28.50 -0.92
C LYS A 524 18.54 -28.70 0.15
N LEU A 525 18.44 -27.93 1.23
CA LEU A 525 19.23 -28.09 2.43
C LEU A 525 18.39 -28.82 3.48
N TYR A 526 18.96 -29.82 4.14
CA TYR A 526 18.27 -30.65 5.12
C TYR A 526 18.87 -30.48 6.51
N SER A 527 18.04 -30.53 7.54
CA SER A 527 18.52 -30.76 8.90
C SER A 527 18.91 -32.21 9.11
N GLY A 528 19.55 -32.48 10.26
CA GLY A 528 19.68 -33.84 10.77
C GLY A 528 18.31 -34.48 11.01
N TRP A 529 18.25 -35.81 10.92
CA TRP A 529 17.05 -36.56 11.26
C TRP A 529 16.75 -36.47 12.77
N SER A 530 15.47 -36.42 13.13
CA SER A 530 15.03 -36.51 14.52
C SER A 530 15.42 -37.86 15.14
N LYS A 531 15.37 -37.93 16.48
CA LYS A 531 15.32 -39.21 17.20
C LYS A 531 14.24 -40.12 16.60
N ILE A 532 14.58 -41.41 16.48
CA ILE A 532 13.69 -42.43 15.91
C ILE A 532 12.60 -42.76 16.93
N LYS A 533 11.33 -42.78 16.49
CA LYS A 533 10.21 -43.34 17.24
C LYS A 533 9.67 -44.57 16.52
N SER A 534 8.88 -45.40 17.19
CA SER A 534 8.21 -46.54 16.54
C SER A 534 6.72 -46.59 16.83
N VAL A 535 5.97 -47.22 15.94
CA VAL A 535 4.53 -47.49 16.07
C VAL A 535 4.20 -48.83 15.44
N THR A 536 3.31 -49.60 16.09
CA THR A 536 2.76 -50.84 15.52
C THR A 536 1.37 -50.55 14.97
N THR A 537 1.14 -50.88 13.70
CA THR A 537 -0.14 -50.64 13.03
C THR A 537 -1.26 -51.50 13.62
N LYS A 538 -2.51 -51.02 13.58
CA LYS A 538 -3.68 -51.80 14.03
C LYS A 538 -4.13 -52.78 12.93
N LYS A 539 -4.90 -53.80 13.36
CA LYS A 539 -5.56 -54.78 12.47
C LYS A 539 -6.42 -54.07 11.43
#